data_AF-A0A0D0LPC7-F1
#
_entry.id   AF-A0A0D0LPC7-F1
#
_cell.length_a   1.000
_cell.length_b   1.000
_cell.length_c   1.000
_cell.angle_alpha   90.00
_cell.angle_beta   90.00
_cell.angle_gamma   90.00
#
_symmetry.space_group_name_H-M   'P 1'
#
loop_
_entity.id
_entity.type
_entity.pdbx_description
1 polymer ?
#
loop_
_entity_poly.entity_id
_entity_poly.type
_entity_poly.pdbx_seq_one_letter_code
_entity_poly.pdbx_strand_id
1 'polypeptide(L)'
;MIKQTRASRWLQVLETGRVLMSQSANSAEMYRANGRPLPLQAQNMMIGVSTDPIKMMIESNPPIEGTALAEQLNGVIQQAKSLTAGAGFHTGLTRLVEAVDEVLPVLRSTTDDEIDSATTLVGELERGFMLSLILSMSAHNAILQRVSDWEEEHTRFVQGRSRKDVGHYFSMHATNAEEIRNQSEHAFPVESSFYSDTPGPGKIHMQHMVHAINSGANVMVFGGGGMGSTEYYPEAMGIEYAQWFTYIHALWDEQFRPRFAALYNRGKDPEDKLQKNDIKSEFFNDIRKIRTDFVHHQGIVEDAANLEFFDWNFDAGSRLEVSMEQMIEVMDKFPRDQLLEEPKPQKQKRRSLRGSFDVNLLDKYLGHIDGSPTLGINQANDEMMRDWLVKKGLL
;
A
#
# COMPACT_ATOMS: atom_id res chain seq x y z
N MET A 1 -4.93 -2.26 -9.48
CA MET A 1 -3.86 -2.05 -8.49
C MET A 1 -2.64 -1.48 -9.20
N ILE A 2 -1.92 -0.52 -8.61
CA ILE A 2 -0.71 0.07 -9.22
C ILE A 2 0.37 -1.02 -9.29
N LYS A 3 0.85 -1.37 -10.50
CA LYS A 3 1.99 -2.27 -10.67
C LYS A 3 3.26 -1.52 -10.25
N GLN A 4 3.92 -1.94 -9.16
CA GLN A 4 5.19 -1.34 -8.72
C GLN A 4 6.39 -2.08 -9.30
N THR A 5 6.69 -1.84 -10.57
CA THR A 5 7.82 -2.46 -11.28
C THR A 5 9.13 -1.72 -11.01
N ARG A 6 10.28 -2.39 -11.09
CA ARG A 6 11.62 -1.77 -11.11
C ARG A 6 11.71 -0.71 -12.20
N ALA A 7 11.23 -1.00 -13.42
CA ALA A 7 11.18 -0.01 -14.50
C ALA A 7 10.37 1.24 -14.11
N SER A 8 9.20 1.08 -13.47
CA SER A 8 8.38 2.23 -13.02
C SER A 8 9.07 3.08 -11.95
N ARG A 9 9.83 2.45 -11.04
CA ARG A 9 10.59 3.17 -9.99
C ARG A 9 11.74 3.97 -10.58
N TRP A 10 12.49 3.36 -11.50
CA TRP A 10 13.53 4.05 -12.27
C TRP A 10 12.95 5.19 -13.10
N LEU A 11 11.81 4.98 -13.76
CA LEU A 11 11.12 6.01 -14.53
C LEU A 11 10.79 7.23 -13.67
N GLN A 12 10.16 7.05 -12.51
CA GLN A 12 9.79 8.16 -11.62
C GLN A 12 10.99 8.98 -11.16
N VAL A 13 12.09 8.30 -10.78
CA VAL A 13 13.31 8.97 -10.35
C VAL A 13 13.98 9.71 -11.51
N LEU A 14 14.04 9.11 -12.69
CA LEU A 14 14.62 9.77 -13.85
C LEU A 14 13.76 10.93 -14.35
N GLU A 15 12.43 10.86 -14.31
CA GLU A 15 11.57 11.97 -14.71
C GLU A 15 11.73 13.18 -13.78
N THR A 16 11.77 12.93 -12.47
CA THR A 16 11.98 14.00 -11.47
C THR A 16 13.40 14.54 -11.55
N GLY A 17 14.39 13.65 -11.63
CA GLY A 17 15.81 14.00 -11.78
C GLY A 17 16.07 14.81 -13.05
N ARG A 18 15.43 14.47 -14.16
CA ARG A 18 15.58 15.15 -15.46
C ARG A 18 15.22 16.62 -15.38
N VAL A 19 14.18 16.98 -14.63
CA VAL A 19 13.81 18.39 -14.40
C VAL A 19 14.95 19.13 -13.69
N LEU A 20 15.47 18.56 -12.61
CA LEU A 20 16.56 19.15 -11.82
C LEU A 20 17.87 19.25 -12.62
N MET A 21 18.21 18.21 -13.38
CA MET A 21 19.39 18.17 -14.25
C MET A 21 19.29 19.22 -15.36
N SER A 22 18.12 19.35 -15.99
CA SER A 22 17.89 20.34 -17.05
C SER A 22 18.00 21.77 -16.51
N GLN A 23 17.43 22.05 -15.34
CA GLN A 23 17.58 23.35 -14.68
C GLN A 23 19.03 23.65 -14.31
N SER A 24 19.77 22.64 -13.85
CA SER A 24 21.20 22.75 -13.53
C SER A 24 22.04 23.02 -14.79
N ALA A 25 21.75 22.32 -15.90
CA ALA A 25 22.42 22.51 -17.19
C ALA A 25 22.17 23.91 -17.76
N ASN A 26 20.91 24.36 -17.78
CA ASN A 26 20.53 25.70 -18.23
C ASN A 26 21.19 26.79 -17.37
N SER A 27 21.21 26.60 -16.05
CA SER A 27 21.89 27.52 -15.13
C SER A 27 23.39 27.60 -15.46
N ALA A 28 24.06 26.45 -15.59
CA ALA A 28 25.48 26.40 -15.94
C ALA A 28 25.79 27.06 -17.28
N GLU A 29 24.93 26.89 -18.27
CA GLU A 29 25.04 27.55 -19.57
C GLU A 29 24.89 29.07 -19.46
N MET A 30 23.89 29.56 -18.71
CA MET A 30 23.71 31.00 -18.47
C MET A 30 24.93 31.65 -17.80
N TYR A 31 25.52 31.00 -16.80
CA TYR A 31 26.74 31.48 -16.16
C TYR A 31 27.90 31.57 -17.16
N ARG A 32 28.07 30.52 -17.99
CA ARG A 32 29.11 30.47 -19.02
C ARG A 32 28.92 31.55 -20.10
N ALA A 33 27.69 31.74 -20.58
CA ALA A 33 27.35 32.75 -21.59
C ALA A 33 27.65 34.17 -21.09
N ASN A 34 27.50 34.42 -19.79
CA ASN A 34 27.84 35.69 -19.15
C ASN A 34 29.35 35.84 -18.80
N GLY A 35 30.21 34.93 -19.27
CA GLY A 35 31.65 34.96 -19.03
C GLY A 35 32.06 34.67 -17.58
N ARG A 36 31.16 34.10 -16.76
CA ARG A 36 31.39 33.81 -15.35
C ARG A 36 31.28 32.30 -15.12
N PRO A 37 32.38 31.54 -15.13
CA PRO A 37 32.30 30.11 -14.84
C PRO A 37 31.76 29.88 -13.43
N LEU A 38 30.90 28.87 -13.28
CA LEU A 38 30.40 28.46 -11.96
C LEU A 38 31.57 28.10 -11.04
N PRO A 39 31.60 28.59 -9.78
CA PRO A 39 32.58 28.16 -8.79
C PRO A 39 32.55 26.64 -8.56
N LEU A 40 33.69 26.03 -8.26
CA LEU A 40 33.80 24.58 -8.01
C LEU A 40 32.81 24.07 -6.96
N GLN A 41 32.57 24.86 -5.90
CA GLN A 41 31.59 24.52 -4.86
C GLN A 41 30.15 24.41 -5.43
N ALA A 42 29.75 25.35 -6.29
CA ALA A 42 28.45 25.33 -6.94
C ALA A 42 28.33 24.16 -7.93
N GLN A 43 29.42 23.85 -8.65
CA GLN A 43 29.46 22.66 -9.51
C GLN A 43 29.28 21.38 -8.68
N ASN A 44 30.02 21.21 -7.58
CA ASN A 44 29.87 20.04 -6.70
C ASN A 44 28.46 19.90 -6.13
N MET A 45 27.82 21.01 -5.75
CA MET A 45 26.42 21.00 -5.31
C MET A 45 25.48 20.53 -6.42
N MET A 46 25.63 21.06 -7.64
CA MET A 46 24.82 20.67 -8.80
C MET A 46 25.02 19.19 -9.16
N ILE A 47 26.25 18.68 -9.08
CA ILE A 47 26.54 17.24 -9.27
C ILE A 47 25.81 16.42 -8.21
N GLY A 48 25.85 16.84 -6.95
CA GLY A 48 25.11 16.20 -5.86
C GLY A 48 23.62 16.11 -6.19
N VAL A 49 22.96 17.25 -6.37
CA VAL A 49 21.51 17.30 -6.66
C VAL A 49 21.13 16.52 -7.93
N SER A 50 21.98 16.55 -8.95
CA SER A 50 21.71 15.88 -10.23
C SER A 50 21.94 14.36 -10.20
N THR A 51 22.90 13.87 -9.41
CA THR A 51 23.30 12.45 -9.44
C THR A 51 22.83 11.66 -8.23
N ASP A 52 22.50 12.32 -7.12
CA ASP A 52 22.13 11.66 -5.87
C ASP A 52 20.90 10.76 -6.00
N PRO A 53 19.79 11.18 -6.63
CA PRO A 53 18.66 10.27 -6.84
C PRO A 53 19.01 9.01 -7.64
N ILE A 54 19.90 9.13 -8.63
CA ILE A 54 20.39 7.97 -9.41
C ILE A 54 21.25 7.07 -8.53
N LYS A 55 22.15 7.63 -7.71
CA LYS A 55 23.00 6.86 -6.78
C LYS A 55 22.17 6.10 -5.76
N MET A 56 21.19 6.75 -5.16
CA MET A 56 20.25 6.13 -4.22
C MET A 56 19.42 5.03 -4.88
N MET A 57 19.07 5.16 -6.17
CA MET A 57 18.41 4.10 -6.93
C MET A 57 19.33 2.92 -7.25
N ILE A 58 20.61 3.17 -7.55
CA ILE A 58 21.60 2.09 -7.74
C ILE A 58 21.77 1.29 -6.45
N GLU A 59 21.78 1.96 -5.30
CA GLU A 59 21.91 1.31 -3.99
C GLU A 59 20.65 0.53 -3.62
N SER A 60 19.48 1.16 -3.73
CA SER A 60 18.21 0.57 -3.26
C SER A 60 17.57 -0.41 -4.23
N ASN A 61 17.79 -0.26 -5.54
CA ASN A 61 17.17 -1.10 -6.56
C ASN A 61 18.00 -1.18 -7.85
N PRO A 62 19.20 -1.78 -7.78
CA PRO A 62 20.07 -1.90 -8.94
C PRO A 62 19.38 -2.68 -10.08
N PRO A 63 19.63 -2.31 -11.35
CA PRO A 63 19.23 -3.14 -12.48
C PRO A 63 19.93 -4.49 -12.40
N ILE A 64 19.25 -5.56 -12.80
CA ILE A 64 19.81 -6.91 -12.78
C ILE A 64 20.70 -7.09 -14.01
N GLU A 65 21.96 -7.47 -13.80
CA GLU A 65 22.90 -7.70 -14.89
C GLU A 65 22.36 -8.72 -15.90
N GLY A 66 22.53 -8.44 -17.20
CA GLY A 66 22.02 -9.28 -18.28
C GLY A 66 20.54 -9.08 -18.64
N THR A 67 19.81 -8.23 -17.92
CA THR A 67 18.43 -7.84 -18.30
C THR A 67 18.41 -6.67 -19.29
N ALA A 68 17.35 -6.59 -20.10
CA ALA A 68 17.14 -5.47 -21.02
C ALA A 68 17.11 -4.12 -20.28
N LEU A 69 16.55 -4.09 -19.08
CA LEU A 69 16.51 -2.89 -18.24
C LEU A 69 17.92 -2.44 -17.80
N ALA A 70 18.83 -3.38 -17.50
CA ALA A 70 20.21 -3.04 -17.16
C ALA A 70 20.98 -2.49 -18.35
N GLU A 71 20.78 -3.07 -19.55
CA GLU A 71 21.37 -2.53 -20.78
C GLU A 71 20.90 -1.10 -21.05
N GLN A 72 19.59 -0.85 -20.91
CA GLN A 72 18.99 0.47 -21.09
C GLN A 72 19.53 1.50 -20.09
N LEU A 73 19.63 1.13 -18.80
CA LEU A 73 20.06 2.05 -17.74
C LEU A 73 21.58 2.25 -17.67
N ASN A 74 22.37 1.39 -18.30
CA ASN A 74 23.84 1.44 -18.21
C ASN A 74 24.39 2.81 -18.61
N GLY A 75 23.89 3.41 -19.71
CA GLY A 75 24.31 4.73 -20.17
C GLY A 75 24.13 5.80 -19.08
N VAL A 76 22.94 5.88 -18.50
CA VAL A 76 22.60 6.83 -17.43
C VAL A 76 23.49 6.61 -16.19
N ILE A 77 23.66 5.35 -15.77
CA ILE A 77 24.46 4.99 -14.60
C ILE A 77 25.93 5.38 -14.78
N GLN A 78 26.50 5.13 -15.96
CA GLN A 78 27.90 5.50 -16.25
C GLN A 78 28.09 7.01 -16.31
N GLN A 79 27.17 7.76 -16.92
CA GLN A 79 27.25 9.22 -16.94
C GLN A 79 27.13 9.80 -15.51
N ALA A 80 26.22 9.28 -14.69
CA ALA A 80 26.06 9.74 -13.31
C ALA A 80 27.31 9.46 -12.44
N LYS A 81 27.99 8.32 -12.66
CA LYS A 81 29.24 7.97 -11.95
C LYS A 81 30.45 8.78 -12.41
N SER A 82 30.50 9.14 -13.69
CA SER A 82 31.65 9.84 -14.29
C SER A 82 31.59 11.37 -14.19
N LEU A 83 30.44 11.93 -13.80
CA LEU A 83 30.26 13.37 -13.65
C LEU A 83 31.15 13.93 -12.53
N THR A 84 32.04 14.86 -12.89
CA THR A 84 33.00 15.51 -11.99
C THR A 84 33.04 17.02 -12.20
N ALA A 85 33.42 17.77 -11.15
CA ALA A 85 33.61 19.21 -11.25
C ALA A 85 34.89 19.55 -12.02
N GLY A 86 34.95 20.78 -12.56
CA GLY A 86 36.11 21.29 -13.31
C GLY A 86 35.86 21.36 -14.82
N ALA A 87 36.91 21.16 -15.61
CA ALA A 87 36.90 21.44 -17.06
C ALA A 87 35.86 20.62 -17.85
N GLY A 88 35.49 19.43 -17.37
CA GLY A 88 34.50 18.55 -18.00
C GLY A 88 33.08 18.67 -17.47
N PHE A 89 32.83 19.54 -16.46
CA PHE A 89 31.56 19.58 -15.74
C PHE A 89 30.35 19.80 -16.66
N HIS A 90 30.39 20.84 -17.51
CA HIS A 90 29.28 21.19 -18.37
C HIS A 90 28.97 20.08 -19.39
N THR A 91 29.98 19.58 -20.08
CA THR A 91 29.83 18.48 -21.05
C THR A 91 29.32 17.20 -20.37
N GLY A 92 29.81 16.89 -19.17
CA GLY A 92 29.32 15.74 -18.40
C GLY A 92 27.85 15.88 -18.00
N LEU A 93 27.44 17.07 -17.55
CA LEU A 93 26.06 17.33 -17.14
C LEU A 93 25.10 17.26 -18.35
N THR A 94 25.49 17.81 -19.51
CA THR A 94 24.71 17.69 -20.75
C THR A 94 24.57 16.24 -21.19
N ARG A 95 25.66 15.46 -21.17
CA ARG A 95 25.63 14.03 -21.50
C ARG A 95 24.73 13.22 -20.56
N LEU A 96 24.70 13.57 -19.28
CA LEU A 96 23.79 12.93 -18.33
C LEU A 96 22.33 13.23 -18.68
N VAL A 97 22.00 14.49 -19.00
CA VAL A 97 20.65 14.87 -19.45
C VAL A 97 20.26 14.11 -20.72
N GLU A 98 21.14 14.06 -21.72
CA GLU A 98 20.93 13.33 -22.97
C GLU A 98 20.69 11.84 -22.72
N ALA A 99 21.54 11.19 -21.91
CA ALA A 99 21.37 9.77 -21.58
C ALA A 99 20.03 9.49 -20.89
N VAL A 100 19.54 10.42 -20.04
CA VAL A 100 18.23 10.30 -19.40
C VAL A 100 17.10 10.49 -20.42
N ASP A 101 17.18 11.52 -21.27
CA ASP A 101 16.18 11.79 -22.30
C ASP A 101 16.06 10.65 -23.33
N GLU A 102 17.15 9.93 -23.61
CA GLU A 102 17.14 8.72 -24.45
C GLU A 102 16.42 7.53 -23.80
N VAL A 103 16.60 7.33 -22.48
CA VAL A 103 16.06 6.17 -21.75
C VAL A 103 14.59 6.35 -21.35
N LEU A 104 14.16 7.58 -21.07
CA LEU A 104 12.80 7.86 -20.60
C LEU A 104 11.68 7.29 -21.49
N PRO A 105 11.70 7.45 -22.84
CA PRO A 105 10.70 6.85 -23.72
C PRO A 105 10.63 5.33 -23.61
N VAL A 106 11.79 4.67 -23.47
CA VAL A 106 11.88 3.21 -23.36
C VAL A 106 11.26 2.73 -22.05
N LEU A 107 11.59 3.38 -20.93
CA LEU A 107 11.01 3.06 -19.63
C LEU A 107 9.48 3.29 -19.59
N ARG A 108 8.98 4.35 -20.24
CA ARG A 108 7.53 4.59 -20.37
C ARG A 108 6.80 3.50 -21.14
N SER A 109 7.48 2.87 -22.10
CA SER A 109 6.93 1.75 -22.88
C SER A 109 7.07 0.39 -22.21
N THR A 110 7.86 0.29 -21.12
CA THR A 110 8.13 -0.98 -20.44
C THR A 110 6.96 -1.35 -19.53
N THR A 111 6.22 -2.40 -19.88
CA THR A 111 5.01 -2.82 -19.16
C THR A 111 5.24 -3.87 -18.08
N ASP A 112 6.29 -4.68 -18.21
CA ASP A 112 6.61 -5.76 -17.30
C ASP A 112 8.13 -5.78 -17.04
N ASP A 113 8.51 -6.04 -15.78
CA ASP A 113 9.93 -6.28 -15.46
C ASP A 113 10.33 -7.70 -15.83
N GLU A 114 11.56 -7.85 -16.30
CA GLU A 114 12.24 -9.13 -16.26
C GLU A 114 12.51 -9.53 -14.81
N ILE A 115 11.81 -10.56 -14.36
CA ILE A 115 12.02 -11.20 -13.05
C ILE A 115 13.13 -12.21 -13.24
N ASP A 116 14.26 -12.05 -12.58
CA ASP A 116 15.37 -12.99 -12.74
C ASP A 116 15.24 -14.21 -11.82
N SER A 117 14.86 -13.98 -10.56
CA SER A 117 14.91 -15.00 -9.50
C SER A 117 13.77 -14.88 -8.49
N ALA A 118 13.54 -15.97 -7.75
CA ALA A 118 12.58 -16.00 -6.65
C ALA A 118 12.99 -14.99 -5.55
N THR A 119 14.29 -14.87 -5.27
CA THR A 119 14.84 -13.89 -4.32
C THR A 119 14.49 -12.46 -4.69
N THR A 120 14.59 -12.10 -5.98
CA THR A 120 14.17 -10.77 -6.43
C THR A 120 12.68 -10.56 -6.20
N LEU A 121 11.86 -11.55 -6.55
CA LEU A 121 10.40 -11.44 -6.43
C LEU A 121 9.94 -11.36 -4.96
N VAL A 122 10.56 -12.12 -4.07
CA VAL A 122 10.33 -12.06 -2.62
C VAL A 122 10.74 -10.68 -2.08
N GLY A 123 11.91 -10.16 -2.46
CA GLY A 123 12.35 -8.83 -2.04
C GLY A 123 11.41 -7.70 -2.51
N GLU A 124 10.82 -7.83 -3.71
CA GLU A 124 9.81 -6.87 -4.18
C GLU A 124 8.51 -6.94 -3.37
N LEU A 125 8.05 -8.15 -3.03
CA LEU A 125 6.87 -8.35 -2.20
C LEU A 125 7.09 -7.80 -0.79
N GLU A 126 8.22 -8.15 -0.18
CA GLU A 126 8.64 -7.69 1.15
C GLU A 126 8.69 -6.17 1.21
N ARG A 127 9.32 -5.51 0.22
CA ARG A 127 9.32 -4.05 0.11
C ARG A 127 7.90 -3.49 0.02
N GLY A 128 7.05 -4.06 -0.85
CA GLY A 128 5.66 -3.61 -1.02
C GLY A 128 4.86 -3.73 0.28
N PHE A 129 5.05 -4.85 0.98
CA PHE A 129 4.47 -5.14 2.28
C PHE A 129 4.92 -4.14 3.35
N MET A 130 6.23 -3.92 3.51
CA MET A 130 6.77 -3.01 4.51
C MET A 130 6.33 -1.57 4.26
N LEU A 131 6.40 -1.13 2.99
CA LEU A 131 5.98 0.22 2.62
C LEU A 131 4.50 0.45 2.92
N SER A 132 3.62 -0.51 2.60
CA SER A 132 2.19 -0.32 2.87
C SER A 132 1.89 -0.30 4.36
N LEU A 133 2.56 -1.13 5.16
CA LEU A 133 2.39 -1.15 6.60
C LEU A 133 2.89 0.13 7.27
N ILE A 134 4.09 0.60 6.90
CA ILE A 134 4.64 1.87 7.40
C ILE A 134 3.72 3.04 7.04
N LEU A 135 3.18 3.07 5.82
CA LEU A 135 2.27 4.13 5.38
C LEU A 135 0.97 4.13 6.18
N SER A 136 0.36 2.96 6.42
CA SER A 136 -0.80 2.83 7.29
C SER A 136 -0.47 3.41 8.67
N MET A 137 0.51 2.85 9.37
CA MET A 137 0.86 3.26 10.74
C MET A 137 1.27 4.74 10.84
N SER A 138 1.91 5.30 9.81
CA SER A 138 2.29 6.71 9.77
C SER A 138 1.08 7.63 9.61
N ALA A 139 0.10 7.24 8.79
CA ALA A 139 -1.15 7.97 8.64
C ALA A 139 -1.94 7.97 9.96
N HIS A 140 -1.96 6.84 10.67
CA HIS A 140 -2.52 6.74 12.02
C HIS A 140 -1.92 7.78 12.96
N ASN A 141 -0.58 7.75 13.09
CA ASN A 141 0.16 8.62 13.99
C ASN A 141 -0.02 10.10 13.63
N ALA A 142 -0.09 10.43 12.35
CA ALA A 142 -0.35 11.80 11.91
C ALA A 142 -1.75 12.27 12.37
N ILE A 143 -2.78 11.43 12.27
CA ILE A 143 -4.14 11.77 12.76
C ILE A 143 -4.16 11.89 14.28
N LEU A 144 -3.53 10.95 15.01
CA LEU A 144 -3.41 11.02 16.47
C LEU A 144 -2.77 12.34 16.92
N GLN A 145 -1.66 12.74 16.29
CA GLN A 145 -1.00 14.00 16.61
C GLN A 145 -1.94 15.20 16.39
N ARG A 146 -2.69 15.22 15.28
CA ARG A 146 -3.63 16.33 15.00
C ARG A 146 -4.78 16.41 16.01
N VAL A 147 -5.26 15.28 16.50
CA VAL A 147 -6.30 15.28 17.55
C VAL A 147 -5.70 15.72 18.88
N SER A 148 -4.51 15.21 19.24
CA SER A 148 -3.80 15.62 20.46
C SER A 148 -3.52 17.13 20.48
N ASP A 149 -3.02 17.69 19.38
CA ASP A 149 -2.76 19.13 19.24
C ASP A 149 -4.05 19.95 19.45
N TRP A 150 -5.17 19.46 18.92
CA TRP A 150 -6.47 20.09 19.07
C TRP A 150 -6.99 19.99 20.52
N GLU A 151 -6.90 18.82 21.15
CA GLU A 151 -7.32 18.61 22.54
C GLU A 151 -6.50 19.47 23.51
N GLU A 152 -5.20 19.63 23.29
CA GLU A 152 -4.34 20.50 24.08
C GLU A 152 -4.81 21.96 24.00
N GLU A 153 -4.98 22.49 22.78
CA GLU A 153 -5.41 23.88 22.58
C GLU A 153 -6.83 24.13 23.11
N HIS A 154 -7.76 23.19 22.89
CA HIS A 154 -9.10 23.27 23.44
C HIS A 154 -9.10 23.24 24.97
N THR A 155 -8.30 22.35 25.57
CA THR A 155 -8.14 22.27 27.03
C THR A 155 -7.57 23.56 27.61
N ARG A 156 -6.61 24.21 26.93
CA ARG A 156 -6.08 25.51 27.35
C ARG A 156 -7.17 26.59 27.34
N PHE A 157 -8.06 26.59 26.35
CA PHE A 157 -9.21 27.49 26.34
C PHE A 157 -10.17 27.21 27.50
N VAL A 158 -10.57 25.95 27.70
CA VAL A 158 -11.48 25.54 28.81
C VAL A 158 -10.91 25.90 30.19
N GLN A 159 -9.60 25.79 30.38
CA GLN A 159 -8.90 26.17 31.62
C GLN A 159 -8.69 27.69 31.78
N GLY A 160 -9.17 28.51 30.84
CA GLY A 160 -8.98 29.96 30.85
C GLY A 160 -7.54 30.40 30.55
N ARG A 161 -6.70 29.51 30.03
CA ARG A 161 -5.30 29.77 29.65
C ARG A 161 -5.14 30.32 28.23
N SER A 162 -6.18 30.21 27.39
CA SER A 162 -6.28 30.86 26.07
C SER A 162 -7.50 31.77 26.02
N ARG A 163 -7.42 32.86 25.24
CA ARG A 163 -8.54 33.80 25.01
C ARG A 163 -9.49 33.37 23.89
N LYS A 164 -9.01 32.54 22.97
CA LYS A 164 -9.77 32.05 21.82
C LYS A 164 -9.68 30.53 21.77
N ASP A 165 -10.81 29.89 21.53
CA ASP A 165 -10.86 28.45 21.29
C ASP A 165 -10.33 28.10 19.89
N VAL A 166 -9.89 26.85 19.76
CA VAL A 166 -9.56 26.24 18.47
C VAL A 166 -10.85 25.80 17.76
N GLY A 167 -10.87 25.82 16.43
CA GLY A 167 -12.06 25.42 15.67
C GLY A 167 -12.48 23.97 15.91
N HIS A 168 -13.78 23.73 16.05
CA HIS A 168 -14.34 22.41 16.41
C HIS A 168 -14.54 21.44 15.25
N TYR A 169 -14.12 21.81 14.03
CA TYR A 169 -14.25 20.97 12.85
C TYR A 169 -12.90 20.75 12.17
N PHE A 170 -12.54 19.49 11.96
CA PHE A 170 -11.41 19.08 11.13
C PHE A 170 -11.76 19.23 9.64
N SER A 171 -10.98 20.00 8.88
CA SER A 171 -11.17 20.28 7.46
C SER A 171 -10.21 19.45 6.61
N MET A 172 -10.76 18.70 5.65
CA MET A 172 -9.97 17.97 4.64
C MET A 172 -9.73 18.80 3.37
N HIS A 173 -10.06 20.10 3.38
CA HIS A 173 -9.87 20.97 2.23
C HIS A 173 -8.43 21.45 2.13
N ALA A 174 -7.86 21.32 0.92
CA ALA A 174 -6.49 21.80 0.64
C ALA A 174 -6.35 23.33 0.73
N THR A 175 -7.46 24.07 0.58
CA THR A 175 -7.49 25.55 0.68
C THR A 175 -8.77 26.00 1.34
N ASN A 176 -8.78 27.20 1.91
CA ASN A 176 -9.99 27.83 2.44
C ASN A 176 -10.84 28.54 1.34
N ALA A 177 -10.73 28.12 0.08
CA ALA A 177 -11.36 28.80 -1.06
C ALA A 177 -12.87 28.98 -0.91
N GLU A 178 -13.58 28.03 -0.28
CA GLU A 178 -15.03 28.16 -0.01
C GLU A 178 -15.35 29.17 1.08
N GLU A 179 -14.51 29.28 2.12
CA GLU A 179 -14.66 30.28 3.18
C GLU A 179 -14.38 31.69 2.65
N ILE A 180 -13.45 31.80 1.70
CA ILE A 180 -13.08 33.04 1.01
C ILE A 180 -14.16 33.54 0.06
N ARG A 181 -14.84 32.67 -0.69
CA ARG A 181 -15.93 33.05 -1.62
C ARG A 181 -17.03 33.85 -0.93
N ASN A 182 -17.21 33.63 0.37
CA ASN A 182 -18.22 34.31 1.17
C ASN A 182 -17.72 35.61 1.85
N GLN A 183 -16.44 35.96 1.72
CA GLN A 183 -15.82 37.06 2.48
C GLN A 183 -15.32 38.23 1.60
N SER A 184 -14.93 38.05 0.33
CA SER A 184 -14.78 39.14 -0.67
C SER A 184 -14.43 38.63 -2.08
N GLU A 185 -14.74 39.39 -3.13
CA GLU A 185 -14.35 39.10 -4.54
C GLU A 185 -12.83 39.09 -4.79
N HIS A 186 -12.00 39.54 -3.85
CA HIS A 186 -10.56 39.80 -4.05
C HIS A 186 -9.64 39.03 -3.08
N ALA A 187 -10.16 38.04 -2.37
CA ALA A 187 -9.35 37.24 -1.46
C ALA A 187 -8.67 36.06 -2.20
N PHE A 188 -7.36 35.92 -1.99
CA PHE A 188 -6.57 34.82 -2.54
C PHE A 188 -6.68 33.59 -1.65
N PRO A 189 -6.85 32.38 -2.21
CA PRO A 189 -6.81 31.14 -1.44
C PRO A 189 -5.54 31.07 -0.60
N VAL A 190 -5.70 30.84 0.70
CA VAL A 190 -4.60 30.48 1.60
C VAL A 190 -4.76 29.03 2.04
N GLU A 191 -3.66 28.41 2.44
CA GLU A 191 -3.73 27.08 3.04
C GLU A 191 -4.73 27.10 4.20
N SER A 192 -5.68 26.16 4.18
CA SER A 192 -6.67 26.07 5.25
C SER A 192 -5.95 25.76 6.55
N SER A 193 -6.33 26.41 7.66
CA SER A 193 -6.13 25.77 8.95
C SER A 193 -6.89 24.44 8.91
N PHE A 194 -6.28 23.36 9.38
CA PHE A 194 -6.97 22.07 9.49
C PHE A 194 -8.19 22.13 10.42
N TYR A 195 -8.35 23.21 11.18
CA TYR A 195 -9.46 23.45 12.10
C TYR A 195 -10.33 24.62 11.63
N SER A 196 -11.65 24.47 11.72
CA SER A 196 -12.65 25.48 11.36
C SER A 196 -13.71 25.59 12.46
N ASP A 197 -14.25 26.79 12.66
CA ASP A 197 -15.33 27.07 13.62
C ASP A 197 -16.72 26.70 13.06
N THR A 198 -16.82 26.39 11.76
CA THR A 198 -18.10 26.21 11.07
C THR A 198 -18.25 24.81 10.48
N PRO A 199 -19.46 24.20 10.57
CA PRO A 199 -19.75 22.95 9.88
C PRO A 199 -19.79 23.16 8.36
N GLY A 200 -19.70 22.06 7.60
CA GLY A 200 -19.86 22.08 6.15
C GLY A 200 -19.37 20.81 5.47
N PRO A 201 -19.55 20.70 4.15
CA PRO A 201 -18.99 19.60 3.35
C PRO A 201 -17.48 19.47 3.55
N GLY A 202 -16.98 18.23 3.63
CA GLY A 202 -15.55 17.96 3.82
C GLY A 202 -15.00 18.30 5.21
N LYS A 203 -15.88 18.56 6.18
CA LYS A 203 -15.52 18.85 7.57
C LYS A 203 -16.11 17.80 8.53
N ILE A 204 -15.34 17.41 9.53
CA ILE A 204 -15.74 16.43 10.56
C ILE A 204 -15.65 17.11 11.93
N HIS A 205 -16.69 17.03 12.75
CA HIS A 205 -16.63 17.56 14.10
C HIS A 205 -15.56 16.83 14.92
N MET A 206 -14.72 17.56 15.66
CA MET A 206 -13.56 17.01 16.35
C MET A 206 -13.91 15.94 17.38
N GLN A 207 -15.09 16.02 18.01
CA GLN A 207 -15.59 14.94 18.89
C GLN A 207 -15.69 13.58 18.19
N HIS A 208 -16.03 13.54 16.89
CA HIS A 208 -16.04 12.29 16.12
C HIS A 208 -14.62 11.77 15.90
N MET A 209 -13.67 12.67 15.64
CA MET A 209 -12.26 12.30 15.51
C MET A 209 -11.72 11.73 16.83
N VAL A 210 -11.94 12.45 17.93
CA VAL A 210 -11.58 12.02 19.30
C VAL A 210 -12.18 10.65 19.62
N HIS A 211 -13.46 10.45 19.33
CA HIS A 211 -14.11 9.15 19.56
C HIS A 211 -13.51 8.03 18.71
N ALA A 212 -13.19 8.32 17.44
CA ALA A 212 -12.66 7.33 16.52
C ALA A 212 -11.24 6.87 16.88
N ILE A 213 -10.44 7.72 17.54
CA ILE A 213 -9.06 7.41 17.91
C ILE A 213 -8.89 6.92 19.36
N ASN A 214 -9.79 7.30 20.26
CA ASN A 214 -9.61 7.01 21.67
C ASN A 214 -9.88 5.53 21.97
N SER A 215 -8.95 4.90 22.69
CA SER A 215 -9.07 3.51 23.13
C SER A 215 -9.75 3.33 24.50
N GLY A 216 -10.33 4.40 25.04
CA GLY A 216 -10.85 4.43 26.41
C GLY A 216 -10.34 5.61 27.24
N ALA A 217 -10.82 5.73 28.47
CA ALA A 217 -10.38 6.75 29.41
C ALA A 217 -10.50 6.29 30.87
N ASN A 218 -9.54 6.71 31.70
CA ASN A 218 -9.67 6.67 33.15
C ASN A 218 -10.24 8.00 33.63
N VAL A 219 -11.46 7.98 34.16
CA VAL A 219 -12.19 9.15 34.62
C VAL A 219 -12.20 9.19 36.14
N MET A 220 -11.64 10.26 36.70
CA MET A 220 -11.78 10.59 38.12
C MET A 220 -12.68 11.83 38.25
N VAL A 221 -13.84 11.68 38.87
CA VAL A 221 -14.74 12.80 39.16
C VAL A 221 -14.51 13.27 40.60
N PHE A 222 -14.08 14.52 40.76
CA PHE A 222 -13.88 15.10 42.09
C PHE A 222 -15.22 15.17 42.84
N GLY A 223 -15.33 14.47 43.97
CA GLY A 223 -16.56 14.35 44.76
C GLY A 223 -17.54 13.25 44.30
N GLY A 224 -17.22 12.49 43.25
CA GLY A 224 -18.04 11.40 42.73
C GLY A 224 -17.39 10.03 42.90
N GLY A 225 -17.68 9.36 44.01
CA GLY A 225 -17.72 7.89 44.15
C GLY A 225 -16.50 6.99 43.88
N GLY A 226 -15.47 7.42 43.13
CA GLY A 226 -14.31 6.59 42.79
C GLY A 226 -13.79 6.79 41.36
N MET A 227 -12.80 5.99 40.98
CA MET A 227 -12.23 5.94 39.63
C MET A 227 -13.11 5.05 38.74
N GLY A 228 -13.50 5.52 37.56
CA GLY A 228 -14.13 4.72 36.52
C GLY A 228 -13.19 4.57 35.32
N SER A 229 -13.14 3.39 34.71
CA SER A 229 -12.40 3.15 33.47
C SER A 229 -13.35 2.73 32.35
N THR A 230 -13.03 3.15 31.14
CA THR A 230 -13.63 2.64 29.90
C THR A 230 -12.52 2.17 28.98
N GLU A 231 -12.76 1.08 28.25
CA GLU A 231 -11.87 0.52 27.23
C GLU A 231 -12.68 0.29 25.95
N TYR A 232 -12.12 0.71 24.82
CA TYR A 232 -12.71 0.56 23.50
C TYR A 232 -11.63 0.27 22.47
N TYR A 233 -11.93 -0.55 21.47
CA TYR A 233 -11.07 -0.64 20.30
C TYR A 233 -11.31 0.57 19.37
N PRO A 234 -10.28 1.38 19.07
CA PRO A 234 -10.44 2.57 18.24
C PRO A 234 -11.01 2.25 16.85
N GLU A 235 -12.06 2.98 16.45
CA GLU A 235 -12.67 2.84 15.12
C GLU A 235 -11.65 3.07 14.00
N ALA A 236 -10.77 4.06 14.17
CA ALA A 236 -9.73 4.40 13.21
C ALA A 236 -8.78 3.22 12.93
N MET A 237 -8.37 2.47 13.97
CA MET A 237 -7.54 1.29 13.82
C MET A 237 -8.26 0.18 13.04
N GLY A 238 -9.54 -0.05 13.34
CA GLY A 238 -10.36 -1.02 12.60
C GLY A 238 -10.45 -0.72 11.12
N ILE A 239 -10.73 0.54 10.75
CA ILE A 239 -10.81 0.96 9.34
C ILE A 239 -9.46 0.79 8.64
N GLU A 240 -8.40 1.28 9.27
CA GLU A 240 -7.06 1.30 8.68
C GLU A 240 -6.51 -0.11 8.46
N TYR A 241 -6.62 -0.99 9.46
CA TYR A 241 -6.16 -2.36 9.34
C TYR A 241 -7.03 -3.16 8.37
N ALA A 242 -8.35 -2.96 8.33
CA ALA A 242 -9.20 -3.57 7.31
C ALA A 242 -8.77 -3.20 5.88
N GLN A 243 -8.42 -1.92 5.65
CA GLN A 243 -7.88 -1.45 4.38
C GLN A 243 -6.53 -2.09 4.07
N TRP A 244 -5.63 -2.15 5.06
CA TRP A 244 -4.30 -2.75 4.91
C TRP A 244 -4.37 -4.26 4.60
N PHE A 245 -5.11 -5.04 5.39
CA PHE A 245 -5.31 -6.48 5.18
C PHE A 245 -5.93 -6.76 3.81
N THR A 246 -6.85 -5.90 3.37
CA THR A 246 -7.44 -5.98 2.02
C THR A 246 -6.41 -5.70 0.93
N TYR A 247 -5.63 -4.63 1.07
CA TYR A 247 -4.60 -4.26 0.12
C TYR A 247 -3.54 -5.36 -0.01
N ILE A 248 -2.99 -5.84 1.11
CA ILE A 248 -1.89 -6.79 1.08
C ILE A 248 -2.31 -8.16 0.58
N HIS A 249 -3.52 -8.62 0.93
CA HIS A 249 -4.09 -9.83 0.37
C HIS A 249 -4.25 -9.73 -1.16
N ALA A 250 -4.75 -8.59 -1.65
CA ALA A 250 -4.90 -8.38 -3.09
C ALA A 250 -3.52 -8.24 -3.79
N LEU A 251 -2.53 -7.63 -3.14
CA LEU A 251 -1.16 -7.55 -3.66
C LEU A 251 -0.58 -8.96 -3.83
N TRP A 252 -0.71 -9.79 -2.80
CA TRP A 252 -0.33 -11.19 -2.84
C TRP A 252 -1.07 -11.97 -3.93
N ASP A 253 -2.40 -12.00 -3.90
CA ASP A 253 -3.20 -12.89 -4.76
C ASP A 253 -3.20 -12.49 -6.25
N GLU A 254 -3.24 -11.19 -6.53
CA GLU A 254 -3.41 -10.68 -7.89
C GLU A 254 -2.07 -10.39 -8.57
N GLN A 255 -1.05 -9.92 -7.83
CA GLN A 255 0.23 -9.54 -8.43
C GLN A 255 1.30 -10.61 -8.24
N PHE A 256 1.51 -11.10 -7.02
CA PHE A 256 2.70 -11.90 -6.72
C PHE A 256 2.50 -13.40 -6.97
N ARG A 257 1.37 -14.00 -6.59
CA ARG A 257 1.13 -15.44 -6.87
C ARG A 257 1.24 -15.79 -8.35
N PRO A 258 0.67 -15.02 -9.30
CA PRO A 258 0.85 -15.32 -10.73
C PRO A 258 2.30 -15.17 -11.19
N ARG A 259 3.04 -14.20 -10.65
CA ARG A 259 4.46 -13.98 -10.96
C ARG A 259 5.34 -15.13 -10.45
N PHE A 260 5.09 -15.64 -9.23
CA PHE A 260 5.77 -16.82 -8.69
C PHE A 260 5.49 -18.05 -9.55
N ALA A 261 4.23 -18.30 -9.91
CA ALA A 261 3.87 -19.40 -10.78
C ALA A 261 4.55 -19.28 -12.15
N ALA A 262 4.54 -18.11 -12.77
CA ALA A 262 5.20 -17.87 -14.06
C ALA A 262 6.72 -18.09 -13.98
N LEU A 263 7.37 -17.65 -12.89
CA LEU A 263 8.79 -17.85 -12.64
C LEU A 263 9.14 -19.34 -12.53
N TYR A 264 8.46 -20.08 -11.64
CA TYR A 264 8.72 -21.49 -11.42
C TYR A 264 8.31 -22.39 -12.61
N ASN A 265 7.50 -21.88 -13.53
CA ASN A 265 7.12 -22.60 -14.75
C ASN A 265 8.10 -22.47 -15.92
N ARG A 266 9.16 -21.69 -15.78
CA ARG A 266 10.17 -21.55 -16.84
C ARG A 266 10.83 -22.89 -17.11
N GLY A 267 10.81 -23.30 -18.38
CA GLY A 267 11.41 -24.58 -18.81
C GLY A 267 10.65 -25.84 -18.37
N LYS A 268 9.45 -25.72 -17.78
CA LYS A 268 8.63 -26.87 -17.38
C LYS A 268 7.68 -27.33 -18.48
N ASP A 269 7.50 -28.64 -18.54
CA ASP A 269 6.47 -29.27 -19.36
C ASP A 269 5.05 -28.92 -18.86
N PRO A 270 4.03 -28.89 -19.73
CA PRO A 270 2.68 -28.48 -19.38
C PRO A 270 2.06 -29.19 -18.17
N GLU A 271 2.37 -30.47 -17.98
CA GLU A 271 1.82 -31.31 -16.91
C GLU A 271 2.41 -30.98 -15.52
N ASP A 272 3.60 -30.36 -15.48
CA ASP A 272 4.30 -29.98 -14.26
C ASP A 272 4.16 -28.47 -13.94
N LYS A 273 3.35 -27.75 -14.74
CA LYS A 273 3.13 -26.32 -14.55
C LYS A 273 2.28 -26.04 -13.32
N LEU A 274 2.83 -25.18 -12.47
CA LEU A 274 2.17 -24.59 -11.32
C LEU A 274 1.13 -23.56 -11.77
N GLN A 275 -0.04 -23.59 -11.16
CA GLN A 275 -1.04 -22.53 -11.21
C GLN A 275 -0.77 -21.53 -10.07
N LYS A 276 -1.35 -20.33 -10.16
CA LYS A 276 -1.27 -19.35 -9.04
C LYS A 276 -1.72 -19.95 -7.71
N ASN A 277 -2.67 -20.89 -7.75
CA ASN A 277 -3.25 -21.54 -6.57
C ASN A 277 -2.30 -22.55 -5.91
N ASP A 278 -1.29 -23.03 -6.64
CA ASP A 278 -0.23 -23.89 -6.09
C ASP A 278 0.79 -23.07 -5.27
N ILE A 279 0.87 -21.76 -5.51
CA ILE A 279 1.65 -20.84 -4.69
C ILE A 279 0.84 -20.54 -3.43
N LYS A 280 1.21 -21.15 -2.30
CA LYS A 280 0.52 -21.01 -1.00
C LYS A 280 1.47 -20.50 0.07
N SER A 281 0.90 -19.88 1.09
CA SER A 281 1.60 -19.41 2.28
C SER A 281 0.58 -19.31 3.41
N GLU A 282 0.86 -19.93 4.55
CA GLU A 282 -0.03 -19.88 5.71
C GLU A 282 -0.10 -18.47 6.29
N PHE A 283 1.00 -17.72 6.26
CA PHE A 283 1.02 -16.30 6.60
C PHE A 283 -0.03 -15.49 5.82
N PHE A 284 -0.09 -15.66 4.48
CA PHE A 284 -1.07 -14.95 3.66
C PHE A 284 -2.48 -15.55 3.76
N ASN A 285 -2.61 -16.83 4.12
CA ASN A 285 -3.90 -17.45 4.41
C ASN A 285 -4.52 -16.88 5.69
N ASP A 286 -3.71 -16.65 6.71
CA ASP A 286 -4.15 -16.00 7.95
C ASP A 286 -4.52 -14.53 7.73
N ILE A 287 -3.71 -13.79 6.97
CA ILE A 287 -4.07 -12.43 6.49
C ILE A 287 -5.44 -12.45 5.78
N ARG A 288 -5.72 -13.47 4.96
CA ARG A 288 -7.03 -13.63 4.30
C ARG A 288 -8.15 -13.85 5.32
N LYS A 289 -7.95 -14.71 6.32
CA LYS A 289 -8.93 -15.00 7.39
C LYS A 289 -9.27 -13.72 8.17
N ILE A 290 -8.26 -12.97 8.62
CA ILE A 290 -8.43 -11.69 9.33
C ILE A 290 -9.17 -10.68 8.45
N ARG A 291 -8.79 -10.57 7.17
CA ARG A 291 -9.49 -9.72 6.20
C ARG A 291 -10.97 -10.11 6.05
N THR A 292 -11.29 -11.40 5.97
CA THR A 292 -12.67 -11.87 5.85
C THR A 292 -13.50 -11.34 7.01
N ASP A 293 -12.99 -11.46 8.24
CA ASP A 293 -13.73 -11.03 9.42
C ASP A 293 -13.96 -9.51 9.43
N PHE A 294 -12.95 -8.71 9.07
CA PHE A 294 -13.12 -7.26 8.91
C PHE A 294 -14.15 -6.87 7.84
N VAL A 295 -14.08 -7.48 6.64
CA VAL A 295 -14.80 -7.01 5.46
C VAL A 295 -16.16 -7.67 5.27
N HIS A 296 -16.28 -8.94 5.66
CA HIS A 296 -17.45 -9.77 5.40
C HIS A 296 -18.24 -10.10 6.66
N HIS A 297 -17.60 -10.16 7.83
CA HIS A 297 -18.26 -10.43 9.12
C HIS A 297 -18.38 -9.19 10.01
N GLN A 298 -18.28 -7.98 9.43
CA GLN A 298 -18.49 -6.71 10.13
C GLN A 298 -17.55 -6.51 11.34
N GLY A 299 -16.35 -7.10 11.29
CA GLY A 299 -15.40 -7.08 12.38
C GLY A 299 -15.75 -8.01 13.54
N ILE A 300 -16.54 -9.06 13.31
CA ILE A 300 -16.78 -10.14 14.25
C ILE A 300 -15.89 -11.33 13.88
N VAL A 301 -15.25 -11.92 14.89
CA VAL A 301 -14.32 -13.04 14.71
C VAL A 301 -15.07 -14.32 14.34
N GLU A 302 -14.72 -14.91 13.21
CA GLU A 302 -15.19 -16.22 12.76
C GLU A 302 -14.03 -17.01 12.11
N ASP A 303 -13.48 -16.50 11.00
CA ASP A 303 -12.35 -17.12 10.31
C ASP A 303 -11.05 -16.96 11.11
N ALA A 304 -10.84 -15.79 11.72
CA ALA A 304 -9.64 -15.45 12.47
C ALA A 304 -9.54 -16.16 13.84
N ALA A 305 -10.59 -16.88 14.28
CA ALA A 305 -10.46 -17.78 15.42
C ALA A 305 -9.56 -18.99 15.11
N ASN A 306 -9.32 -19.29 13.83
CA ASN A 306 -8.61 -20.49 13.37
C ASN A 306 -7.36 -20.12 12.56
N LEU A 307 -6.53 -19.22 13.07
CA LEU A 307 -5.24 -18.88 12.47
C LEU A 307 -4.25 -20.05 12.62
N GLU A 308 -3.46 -20.30 11.58
CA GLU A 308 -2.50 -21.43 11.54
C GLU A 308 -1.05 -20.97 11.66
N PHE A 309 -0.76 -19.74 11.26
CA PHE A 309 0.54 -19.12 11.29
C PHE A 309 0.71 -18.19 12.50
N PHE A 310 -0.29 -17.33 12.78
CA PHE A 310 -0.26 -16.44 13.94
C PHE A 310 -0.97 -17.05 15.14
N ASP A 311 -0.36 -16.92 16.32
CA ASP A 311 -0.90 -17.41 17.59
C ASP A 311 -1.66 -16.30 18.34
N TRP A 312 -2.54 -15.59 17.62
CA TRP A 312 -3.26 -14.42 18.16
C TRP A 312 -4.48 -14.80 19.00
N ASN A 313 -4.91 -16.07 18.95
CA ASN A 313 -5.95 -16.65 19.81
C ASN A 313 -7.22 -15.78 19.93
N PHE A 314 -7.75 -15.31 18.80
CA PHE A 314 -9.01 -14.56 18.81
C PHE A 314 -10.19 -15.42 19.24
N ASP A 315 -11.05 -14.86 20.10
CA ASP A 315 -12.25 -15.53 20.56
C ASP A 315 -13.37 -15.43 19.51
N ALA A 316 -13.88 -16.56 19.03
CA ALA A 316 -14.99 -16.59 18.07
C ALA A 316 -16.24 -15.87 18.61
N GLY A 317 -16.86 -15.04 17.78
CA GLY A 317 -18.02 -14.21 18.14
C GLY A 317 -17.67 -12.91 18.88
N SER A 318 -16.40 -12.68 19.24
CA SER A 318 -15.95 -11.39 19.77
C SER A 318 -15.74 -10.37 18.65
N ARG A 319 -15.54 -9.10 19.03
CA ARG A 319 -15.10 -8.06 18.10
C ARG A 319 -13.64 -8.33 17.76
N LEU A 320 -13.29 -8.23 16.48
CA LEU A 320 -11.93 -8.36 15.99
C LEU A 320 -11.15 -7.10 16.37
N GLU A 321 -10.18 -7.27 17.24
CA GLU A 321 -9.33 -6.20 17.77
C GLU A 321 -7.87 -6.55 17.50
N VAL A 322 -7.28 -5.92 16.50
CA VAL A 322 -5.88 -6.15 16.12
C VAL A 322 -5.01 -5.09 16.79
N SER A 323 -4.05 -5.49 17.61
CA SER A 323 -3.15 -4.57 18.32
C SER A 323 -1.99 -4.08 17.44
N MET A 324 -1.32 -3.01 17.88
CA MET A 324 -0.11 -2.53 17.20
C MET A 324 1.03 -3.55 17.26
N GLU A 325 1.18 -4.25 18.40
CA GLU A 325 2.19 -5.31 18.58
C GLU A 325 1.95 -6.46 17.62
N GLN A 326 0.69 -6.85 17.43
CA GLN A 326 0.30 -7.85 16.42
C GLN A 326 0.68 -7.36 15.02
N MET A 327 0.42 -6.10 14.67
CA MET A 327 0.82 -5.55 13.36
C MET A 327 2.35 -5.51 13.16
N ILE A 328 3.12 -5.21 14.21
CA ILE A 328 4.59 -5.28 14.19
C ILE A 328 5.04 -6.74 13.99
N GLU A 329 4.40 -7.70 14.65
CA GLU A 329 4.69 -9.13 14.48
C GLU A 329 4.49 -9.58 13.02
N VAL A 330 3.47 -9.05 12.31
CA VAL A 330 3.28 -9.36 10.88
C VAL A 330 4.50 -8.92 10.05
N MET A 331 5.19 -7.85 10.44
CA MET A 331 6.44 -7.41 9.81
C MET A 331 7.60 -8.36 10.11
N ASP A 332 7.80 -8.68 11.39
CA ASP A 332 8.92 -9.50 11.85
C ASP A 332 8.84 -10.93 11.32
N LYS A 333 7.61 -11.44 11.13
CA LYS A 333 7.35 -12.80 10.66
C LYS A 333 7.10 -12.90 9.15
N PHE A 334 7.50 -11.91 8.35
CA PHE A 334 7.37 -11.98 6.90
C PHE A 334 7.99 -13.30 6.37
N PRO A 335 7.27 -14.13 5.59
CA PRO A 335 7.62 -15.53 5.34
C PRO A 335 8.67 -15.69 4.22
N ARG A 336 9.80 -15.00 4.33
CA ARG A 336 10.82 -14.92 3.28
C ARG A 336 11.30 -16.29 2.81
N ASP A 337 11.75 -17.13 3.74
CA ASP A 337 12.34 -18.44 3.41
C ASP A 337 11.31 -19.38 2.79
N GLN A 338 10.07 -19.40 3.33
CA GLN A 338 8.97 -20.19 2.77
C GLN A 338 8.67 -19.82 1.31
N LEU A 339 8.72 -18.53 0.96
CA LEU A 339 8.41 -18.09 -0.40
C LEU A 339 9.52 -18.39 -1.41
N LEU A 340 10.75 -18.68 -0.94
CA LEU A 340 11.87 -19.11 -1.79
C LEU A 340 11.80 -20.60 -2.13
N GLU A 341 11.01 -21.37 -1.39
CA GLU A 341 10.81 -22.78 -1.68
C GLU A 341 9.86 -22.96 -2.87
N GLU A 342 10.31 -23.73 -3.86
CA GLU A 342 9.48 -24.06 -5.00
C GLU A 342 8.33 -25.01 -4.59
N PRO A 343 7.06 -24.63 -4.81
CA PRO A 343 5.94 -25.45 -4.38
C PRO A 343 5.74 -26.65 -5.30
N LYS A 344 5.16 -27.72 -4.74
CA LYS A 344 4.79 -28.91 -5.50
C LYS A 344 3.45 -28.69 -6.22
N PRO A 345 3.30 -29.09 -7.50
CA PRO A 345 2.02 -29.01 -8.20
C PRO A 345 0.95 -29.82 -7.47
N GLN A 346 -0.19 -29.22 -7.17
CA GLN A 346 -1.35 -29.96 -6.72
C GLN A 346 -2.30 -30.19 -7.88
N LYS A 347 -2.62 -31.47 -8.13
CA LYS A 347 -3.76 -31.82 -9.00
C LYS A 347 -5.04 -31.32 -8.34
N GLN A 348 -5.56 -30.18 -8.81
CA GLN A 348 -6.84 -29.65 -8.37
C GLN A 348 -7.92 -30.71 -8.64
N LYS A 349 -8.51 -31.24 -7.56
CA LYS A 349 -9.61 -32.22 -7.65
C LYS A 349 -10.96 -31.57 -7.90
N ARG A 350 -11.10 -30.26 -7.64
CA ARG A 350 -12.34 -29.49 -7.73
C ARG A 350 -12.08 -28.12 -8.33
N ARG A 351 -13.04 -27.59 -9.09
CA ARG A 351 -13.00 -26.24 -9.69
C ARG A 351 -14.38 -25.59 -9.52
N SER A 352 -14.41 -24.31 -9.17
CA SER A 352 -15.67 -23.56 -9.07
C SER A 352 -16.30 -23.34 -10.44
N LEU A 353 -17.61 -23.60 -10.54
CA LEU A 353 -18.41 -23.29 -11.72
C LEU A 353 -18.81 -21.81 -11.69
N ARG A 354 -18.56 -21.07 -12.79
CA ARG A 354 -19.02 -19.68 -12.94
C ARG A 354 -20.35 -19.65 -13.70
N GLY A 355 -21.34 -18.96 -13.17
CA GLY A 355 -22.65 -18.76 -13.80
C GLY A 355 -23.66 -18.08 -12.88
N SER A 356 -24.75 -17.60 -13.45
CA SER A 356 -25.93 -17.11 -12.71
C SER A 356 -27.03 -18.17 -12.79
N PHE A 357 -27.71 -18.41 -11.67
CA PHE A 357 -28.86 -19.32 -11.59
C PHE A 357 -30.16 -18.52 -11.46
N ASP A 358 -31.28 -19.12 -11.84
CA ASP A 358 -32.59 -18.57 -11.52
C ASP A 358 -32.79 -18.53 -10.00
N VAL A 359 -33.23 -17.39 -9.46
CA VAL A 359 -33.32 -17.15 -8.01
C VAL A 359 -34.25 -18.16 -7.33
N ASN A 360 -35.42 -18.41 -7.90
CA ASN A 360 -36.39 -19.33 -7.30
C ASN A 360 -35.90 -20.77 -7.32
N LEU A 361 -35.12 -21.14 -8.34
CA LEU A 361 -34.52 -22.47 -8.45
C LEU A 361 -33.37 -22.64 -7.45
N LEU A 362 -32.56 -21.60 -7.28
CA LEU A 362 -31.48 -21.57 -6.30
C LEU A 362 -32.01 -21.64 -4.87
N ASP A 363 -33.04 -20.88 -4.54
CA ASP A 363 -33.66 -20.89 -3.20
C ASP A 363 -34.23 -22.27 -2.85
N LYS A 364 -34.92 -22.91 -3.80
CA LYS A 364 -35.41 -24.29 -3.62
C LYS A 364 -34.28 -25.29 -3.43
N TYR A 365 -33.19 -25.11 -4.16
CA TYR A 365 -32.02 -25.97 -4.08
C TYR A 365 -31.31 -25.82 -2.73
N LEU A 366 -31.04 -24.59 -2.30
CA LEU A 366 -30.45 -24.31 -0.98
C LEU A 366 -31.37 -24.78 0.16
N GLY A 367 -32.67 -24.54 0.06
CA GLY A 367 -33.64 -25.04 1.04
C GLY A 367 -33.69 -26.58 1.13
N HIS A 368 -33.46 -27.29 0.01
CA HIS A 368 -33.35 -28.75 0.03
C HIS A 368 -32.05 -29.23 0.70
N ILE A 369 -30.95 -28.52 0.50
CA ILE A 369 -29.66 -28.80 1.14
C ILE A 369 -29.77 -28.56 2.65
N ASP A 370 -30.25 -27.40 3.07
CA ASP A 370 -30.39 -27.03 4.48
C ASP A 370 -31.35 -27.96 5.25
N GLY A 371 -32.36 -28.48 4.56
CA GLY A 371 -33.30 -29.46 5.11
C GLY A 371 -32.76 -30.89 5.19
N SER A 372 -31.54 -31.17 4.71
CA SER A 372 -30.98 -32.50 4.60
C SER A 372 -29.73 -32.67 5.48
N PRO A 373 -29.78 -33.46 6.57
CA PRO A 373 -28.70 -33.54 7.56
C PRO A 373 -27.37 -34.08 7.02
N THR A 374 -27.39 -34.77 5.88
CA THR A 374 -26.26 -35.50 5.32
C THR A 374 -25.79 -34.95 3.98
N LEU A 375 -26.53 -34.00 3.39
CA LEU A 375 -26.23 -33.49 2.06
C LEU A 375 -25.56 -32.11 2.17
N GLY A 376 -24.24 -32.08 1.98
CA GLY A 376 -23.51 -30.81 1.85
C GLY A 376 -23.64 -30.22 0.44
N ILE A 377 -23.54 -28.90 0.32
CA ILE A 377 -23.66 -28.18 -0.97
C ILE A 377 -22.72 -28.70 -2.06
N ASN A 378 -21.51 -29.13 -1.69
CA ASN A 378 -20.54 -29.69 -2.63
C ASN A 378 -20.98 -31.04 -3.20
N GLN A 379 -21.58 -31.89 -2.37
CA GLN A 379 -22.09 -33.18 -2.79
C GLN A 379 -23.34 -33.03 -3.65
N ALA A 380 -24.26 -32.15 -3.26
CA ALA A 380 -25.43 -31.80 -4.05
C ALA A 380 -25.04 -31.28 -5.44
N ASN A 381 -24.00 -30.44 -5.52
CA ASN A 381 -23.48 -29.92 -6.78
C ASN A 381 -22.90 -31.03 -7.66
N ASP A 382 -22.13 -31.95 -7.07
CA ASP A 382 -21.54 -33.09 -7.79
C ASP A 382 -22.65 -34.03 -8.34
N GLU A 383 -23.67 -34.32 -7.52
CA GLU A 383 -24.83 -35.13 -7.91
C GLU A 383 -25.64 -34.47 -9.02
N MET A 384 -25.99 -33.19 -8.88
CA MET A 384 -26.71 -32.42 -9.89
C MET A 384 -25.97 -32.42 -11.24
N MET A 385 -24.65 -32.13 -11.20
CA MET A 385 -23.83 -32.08 -12.42
C MET A 385 -23.69 -33.47 -13.05
N ARG A 386 -23.47 -34.51 -12.24
CA ARG A 386 -23.36 -35.89 -12.73
C ARG A 386 -24.67 -36.36 -13.37
N ASP A 387 -25.79 -36.15 -12.71
CA ASP A 387 -27.12 -36.50 -13.23
C ASP A 387 -27.43 -35.78 -14.54
N TRP A 388 -27.09 -34.50 -14.63
CA TRP A 388 -27.29 -33.72 -15.84
C TRP A 388 -26.42 -34.25 -16.99
N LEU A 389 -25.15 -34.56 -16.74
CA LEU A 389 -24.24 -35.11 -17.74
C LEU A 389 -24.66 -36.51 -18.21
N VAL A 390 -25.09 -37.39 -17.31
CA VAL A 390 -25.65 -38.71 -17.64
C VAL A 390 -26.91 -38.56 -18.51
N LYS A 391 -27.83 -37.66 -18.16
CA LYS A 391 -29.03 -37.36 -18.97
C LYS A 391 -28.69 -36.82 -20.37
N LYS A 392 -27.51 -36.23 -20.55
CA LYS A 392 -27.01 -35.75 -21.85
C LYS A 392 -26.14 -36.75 -22.58
N GLY A 393 -25.89 -37.94 -22.01
CA GLY A 393 -25.02 -38.97 -22.60
C GLY A 393 -23.55 -38.56 -22.68
N LEU A 394 -23.11 -37.67 -21.79
CA LEU A 394 -21.73 -37.19 -21.71
C LEU A 394 -20.91 -37.94 -20.64
N LEU A 395 -21.58 -38.76 -19.82
CA LEU A 395 -21.02 -39.66 -18.81
C LEU A 395 -21.72 -41.02 -18.86
#